data_AF-A0A426XTC9-F1
#
_entry.id   AF-A0A426XTC9-F1
#
_cell.length_a   1.000
_cell.length_b   1.000
_cell.length_c   1.000
_cell.angle_alpha   90.00
_cell.angle_beta   90.00
_cell.angle_gamma   90.00
#
_symmetry.space_group_name_H-M   'P 1'
#
loop_
_entity.id
_entity.type
_entity.pdbx_description
1 polymer ?
#
loop_
_entity_poly.entity_id
_entity_poly.type
_entity_poly.pdbx_seq_one_letter_code
_entity_poly.pdbx_strand_id
1 'polypeptide(L)'
;MDSLYSGLRALEFQSKNVKGIARLVDLEELPSPMILIDKDLFVLADDVILLIERVVSDSLPHQPLPSKDDKCPQNRTKDGSSGDEFNKDSIERDEKRLMELGRRTIEIFVLAHIFSRIEVSYQEAVALKRQEELIREEEAAGQVEHELKSKRSAAEKEKRAKKKQVGF
;
A
#
# COMPACT_ATOMS: atom_id res chain seq x y z
N MET A 1 -6.50 1.40 -27.92
CA MET A 1 -6.24 0.25 -27.04
C MET A 1 -6.80 0.58 -25.65
N ASP A 2 -7.41 -0.37 -24.94
CA ASP A 2 -7.77 -0.17 -23.52
C ASP A 2 -6.49 -0.24 -22.69
N SER A 3 -6.10 0.90 -22.10
CA SER A 3 -4.84 1.07 -21.37
C SER A 3 -4.78 0.23 -20.10
N LEU A 4 -5.90 0.11 -19.39
CA LEU A 4 -5.96 -0.68 -18.16
C LEU A 4 -5.87 -2.16 -18.49
N TYR A 5 -6.59 -2.61 -19.51
CA TYR A 5 -6.50 -4.00 -19.94
C TYR A 5 -5.08 -4.36 -20.44
N SER A 6 -4.45 -3.50 -21.26
CA SER A 6 -3.08 -3.74 -21.73
C SER A 6 -2.06 -3.68 -20.59
N GLY A 7 -2.23 -2.76 -19.64
CA GLY A 7 -1.43 -2.68 -18.42
C GLY A 7 -1.55 -3.92 -17.54
N LEU A 8 -2.77 -4.45 -17.37
CA LEU A 8 -3.00 -5.69 -16.63
C LEU A 8 -2.32 -6.88 -17.30
N ARG A 9 -2.45 -6.99 -18.64
CA ARG A 9 -1.76 -8.03 -19.41
C ARG A 9 -0.24 -7.94 -19.30
N ALA A 10 0.32 -6.73 -19.25
CA ALA A 10 1.75 -6.52 -19.02
C ALA A 10 2.19 -7.05 -17.64
N LEU A 11 1.41 -6.79 -16.59
CA LEU A 11 1.68 -7.34 -15.25
C LEU A 11 1.60 -8.87 -15.22
N GLU A 12 0.59 -9.47 -15.85
CA GLU A 12 0.45 -10.94 -15.92
C GLU A 12 1.66 -11.57 -16.63
N PHE A 13 2.13 -10.94 -17.70
CA PHE A 13 3.30 -11.40 -18.46
C PHE A 13 4.58 -11.33 -17.62
N GLN A 14 4.83 -10.17 -16.98
CA GLN A 14 6.00 -10.00 -16.11
C GLN A 14 5.99 -11.01 -14.95
N SER A 15 4.84 -11.18 -14.29
CA SER A 15 4.69 -12.09 -13.14
C SER A 15 4.98 -13.56 -13.48
N LYS A 16 4.69 -14.00 -14.71
CA LYS A 16 4.98 -15.36 -15.20
C LYS A 16 6.46 -15.54 -15.53
N ASN A 17 7.11 -14.49 -16.04
CA ASN A 17 8.51 -14.53 -16.48
C ASN A 17 9.53 -14.30 -15.34
N VAL A 18 9.11 -13.80 -14.18
CA VAL A 18 9.96 -13.75 -12.97
C VAL A 18 10.46 -15.15 -12.56
N LYS A 19 9.73 -16.23 -12.90
CA LYS A 19 10.13 -17.62 -12.63
C LYS A 19 11.06 -18.24 -13.68
N GLY A 20 11.41 -17.51 -14.74
CA GLY A 20 12.26 -18.00 -15.81
C GLY A 20 12.97 -16.85 -16.51
N ILE A 21 14.19 -16.57 -16.09
CA ILE A 21 15.10 -15.69 -16.83
C ILE A 21 15.28 -16.30 -18.22
N ALA A 22 14.59 -15.77 -19.24
CA ALA A 22 15.13 -15.45 -20.56
C ALA A 22 14.04 -15.04 -21.58
N ARG A 23 14.35 -13.94 -22.28
CA ARG A 23 13.92 -13.51 -23.62
C ARG A 23 12.59 -12.76 -23.75
N LEU A 24 12.66 -11.43 -23.71
CA LEU A 24 12.16 -10.59 -24.82
C LEU A 24 12.81 -9.20 -24.72
N VAL A 25 13.52 -8.79 -25.78
CA VAL A 25 14.34 -7.56 -25.89
C VAL A 25 13.52 -6.26 -25.73
N ASP A 26 12.18 -6.35 -25.68
CA ASP A 26 11.28 -5.20 -25.52
C ASP A 26 10.87 -4.93 -24.05
N LEU A 27 11.14 -5.89 -23.14
CA LEU A 27 10.84 -5.76 -21.71
C LEU A 27 12.01 -5.21 -20.90
N GLU A 28 13.21 -5.14 -21.49
CA GLU A 28 14.46 -4.71 -20.85
C GLU A 28 14.43 -3.22 -20.45
N GLU A 29 13.45 -2.46 -20.96
CA GLU A 29 13.29 -1.02 -20.73
C GLU A 29 12.17 -0.69 -19.72
N LEU A 30 11.36 -1.66 -19.29
CA LEU A 30 10.27 -1.42 -18.34
C LEU A 30 10.79 -1.45 -16.89
N PRO A 31 10.36 -0.50 -16.03
CA PRO A 31 10.76 -0.50 -14.63
C PRO A 31 10.24 -1.76 -13.92
N SER A 32 11.01 -2.23 -12.93
CA SER A 32 10.62 -3.39 -12.13
C SER A 32 9.21 -3.21 -11.58
N PRO A 33 8.31 -4.20 -11.73
CA PRO A 33 6.96 -4.10 -11.23
C PRO A 33 6.98 -3.99 -9.70
N MET A 34 6.00 -3.27 -9.17
CA MET A 34 5.76 -3.10 -7.73
C MET A 34 4.81 -4.17 -7.20
N ILE A 35 3.96 -4.71 -8.08
CA ILE A 35 3.04 -5.80 -7.77
C ILE A 35 3.22 -6.94 -8.77
N LEU A 36 3.01 -8.16 -8.32
CA LEU A 36 2.95 -9.36 -9.14
C LEU A 36 1.55 -9.98 -9.03
N ILE A 37 1.22 -10.83 -9.99
CA ILE A 37 -0.01 -11.61 -10.00
C ILE A 37 0.36 -13.06 -9.68
N ASP A 38 -0.11 -13.56 -8.53
CA ASP A 38 0.00 -14.96 -8.13
C ASP A 38 -1.39 -15.54 -7.86
N LYS A 39 -1.75 -16.61 -8.57
CA LYS A 39 -3.06 -17.31 -8.43
C LYS A 39 -4.25 -16.34 -8.40
N ASP A 40 -4.28 -15.42 -9.36
CA ASP A 40 -5.31 -14.38 -9.51
C ASP A 40 -5.38 -13.34 -8.38
N LEU A 41 -4.36 -13.29 -7.50
CA LEU A 41 -4.20 -12.29 -6.47
C LEU A 41 -3.04 -11.36 -6.79
N PHE A 42 -3.17 -10.10 -6.40
CA PHE A 42 -2.05 -9.17 -6.42
C PHE A 42 -1.20 -9.34 -5.15
N VAL A 43 0.10 -9.50 -5.34
CA VAL A 43 1.09 -9.61 -4.27
C VAL A 43 2.16 -8.55 -4.46
N LEU A 44 2.78 -8.10 -3.37
CA LEU A 44 3.89 -7.14 -3.45
C LEU A 44 5.11 -7.82 -4.08
N ALA A 45 5.77 -7.12 -4.99
CA ALA A 45 6.97 -7.61 -5.67
C ALA A 45 8.24 -7.52 -4.79
N ASP A 46 8.18 -6.72 -3.72
CA ASP A 46 9.30 -6.37 -2.86
C ASP A 46 8.78 -6.04 -1.44
N ASP A 47 9.69 -5.66 -0.53
CA ASP A 47 9.34 -5.23 0.82
C ASP A 47 8.41 -4.00 0.82
N VAL A 48 7.47 -4.00 1.77
CA VAL A 48 6.43 -2.98 1.97
C VAL A 48 7.04 -1.57 2.06
N ILE A 49 8.13 -1.39 2.81
CA ILE A 49 8.79 -0.09 3.02
C ILE A 49 9.49 0.36 1.75
N LEU A 50 10.24 -0.55 1.11
CA LEU A 50 10.94 -0.26 -0.15
C LEU A 50 9.96 0.16 -1.25
N LEU A 51 8.78 -0.45 -1.30
CA LEU A 51 7.74 -0.08 -2.27
C LEU A 51 7.15 1.30 -1.96
N ILE A 52 6.92 1.68 -0.71
CA ILE A 52 6.46 3.04 -0.35
C ILE A 52 7.49 4.07 -0.79
N GLU A 53 8.77 3.87 -0.45
CA GLU A 53 9.85 4.77 -0.83
C GLU A 53 9.95 4.92 -2.34
N ARG A 54 9.79 3.81 -3.08
CA ARG A 54 9.74 3.81 -4.54
C ARG A 54 8.52 4.57 -5.06
N VAL A 55 7.31 4.37 -4.52
CA VAL A 55 6.12 5.13 -4.94
C VAL A 55 6.36 6.62 -4.74
N VAL A 56 6.89 7.03 -3.58
CA VAL A 56 7.11 8.45 -3.26
C VAL A 56 8.17 9.06 -4.19
N SER A 57 9.23 8.31 -4.49
CA SER A 57 10.33 8.76 -5.34
C SER A 57 9.95 8.80 -6.83
N ASP A 58 9.18 7.81 -7.29
CA ASP A 58 8.72 7.70 -8.67
C ASP A 58 7.46 8.52 -8.98
N SER A 59 6.72 8.98 -7.96
CA SER A 59 5.46 9.74 -8.13
C SER A 59 5.64 11.12 -8.79
N LEU A 60 6.84 11.46 -9.25
CA LEU A 60 7.05 12.57 -10.19
C LEU A 60 8.20 12.21 -11.13
N PRO A 61 7.87 11.92 -12.39
CA PRO A 61 7.79 13.02 -13.33
C PRO A 61 6.44 13.02 -14.03
N HIS A 62 5.74 14.15 -13.97
CA HIS A 62 4.89 14.54 -15.07
C HIS A 62 5.78 14.61 -16.30
N GLN A 63 5.84 13.51 -17.05
CA GLN A 63 6.41 13.54 -18.39
C GLN A 63 5.70 14.69 -19.11
N PRO A 64 6.44 15.71 -19.60
CA PRO A 64 5.81 16.76 -20.37
C PRO A 64 5.07 16.04 -21.50
N LEU A 65 3.75 16.24 -21.56
CA LEU A 65 2.99 15.85 -22.73
C LEU A 65 3.76 16.41 -23.93
N PRO A 66 4.00 15.63 -24.99
CA PRO A 66 4.67 16.16 -26.17
C PRO A 66 3.94 17.44 -26.56
N SER A 67 4.63 18.59 -26.45
CA SER A 67 4.05 19.87 -26.79
C SER A 67 3.60 19.77 -28.22
N LYS A 68 2.33 20.06 -28.49
CA LYS A 68 1.74 20.03 -29.83
C LYS A 68 2.35 21.06 -30.81
N ASP A 69 3.52 21.61 -30.50
CA ASP A 69 4.09 22.78 -31.16
C ASP A 69 5.54 22.56 -31.64
N ASP A 70 5.93 21.32 -31.92
CA ASP A 70 7.10 21.07 -32.77
C ASP A 70 6.72 21.27 -34.25
N LYS A 71 6.40 22.52 -34.60
CA LYS A 71 6.49 22.97 -35.99
C LYS A 71 7.98 23.05 -36.35
N CYS A 72 8.53 21.91 -36.76
CA CYS A 72 9.82 21.86 -37.43
C CYS A 72 9.83 22.86 -38.61
N PRO A 73 10.87 23.71 -38.77
CA PRO A 73 10.93 24.63 -39.89
C PRO A 73 11.08 23.82 -41.18
N GLN A 74 10.00 23.83 -41.95
CA GLN A 74 9.89 23.28 -43.30
C GLN A 74 10.92 23.94 -44.23
N ASN A 75 12.08 23.30 -44.38
CA ASN A 75 12.97 23.58 -45.50
C ASN A 75 12.89 22.42 -46.51
N ARG A 76 12.32 22.77 -47.67
CA ARG A 76 12.38 22.05 -48.94
C ARG A 76 13.72 21.30 -49.10
N THR A 77 13.67 20.04 -49.52
CA THR A 77 13.93 19.63 -50.92
C THR A 77 13.76 18.11 -51.05
N LYS A 78 12.69 17.72 -51.76
CA LYS A 78 12.64 16.71 -52.84
C LYS A 78 13.06 15.23 -52.58
N ASP A 79 12.09 14.39 -52.96
CA ASP A 79 12.14 12.96 -53.35
C ASP A 79 12.10 11.86 -52.28
N GLY A 80 11.02 11.09 -52.33
CA GLY A 80 11.05 9.64 -52.12
C GLY A 80 10.55 9.13 -50.76
N SER A 81 9.26 8.77 -50.69
CA SER A 81 8.75 7.63 -49.89
C SER A 81 9.35 7.41 -48.49
N SER A 82 8.98 8.22 -47.49
CA SER A 82 9.32 7.94 -46.07
C SER A 82 8.27 8.40 -45.05
N GLY A 83 7.04 8.72 -45.49
CA GLY A 83 5.99 9.27 -44.63
C GLY A 83 5.30 8.28 -43.68
N ASP A 84 5.49 6.98 -43.86
CA ASP A 84 4.77 5.94 -43.09
C ASP A 84 5.55 5.46 -41.85
N GLU A 85 6.89 5.49 -41.88
CA GLU A 85 7.73 5.02 -40.76
C GLU A 85 7.65 5.96 -39.54
N PHE A 86 7.71 7.28 -39.74
CA PHE A 86 7.56 8.24 -38.63
C PHE A 86 6.19 8.17 -37.93
N ASN A 87 5.14 7.87 -38.69
CA ASN A 87 3.79 7.74 -38.14
C ASN A 87 3.65 6.44 -37.35
N LYS A 88 4.19 5.34 -37.90
CA LYS A 88 4.21 4.03 -37.26
C LYS A 88 5.01 4.03 -35.95
N ASP A 89 6.20 4.63 -35.96
CA ASP A 89 7.05 4.79 -34.77
C ASP A 89 6.39 5.68 -33.70
N SER A 90 5.61 6.69 -34.11
CA SER A 90 4.85 7.53 -33.19
C SER A 90 3.72 6.76 -32.53
N ILE A 91 2.96 5.97 -33.31
CA ILE A 91 1.85 5.17 -32.81
C ILE A 91 2.37 4.11 -31.83
N GLU A 92 3.43 3.38 -32.20
CA GLU A 92 4.03 2.36 -31.34
C GLU A 92 4.55 2.95 -30.02
N ARG A 93 5.20 4.12 -30.07
CA ARG A 93 5.66 4.82 -28.87
C ARG A 93 4.50 5.24 -27.96
N ASP A 94 3.41 5.75 -28.52
CA ASP A 94 2.24 6.15 -27.75
C ASP A 94 1.49 4.95 -27.16
N GLU A 95 1.42 3.83 -27.89
CA GLU A 95 0.89 2.57 -27.37
C GLU A 95 1.72 2.03 -26.20
N LYS A 96 3.06 2.06 -26.29
CA LYS A 96 3.96 1.69 -25.18
C LYS A 96 3.75 2.57 -23.95
N ARG A 97 3.64 3.90 -24.13
CA ARG A 97 3.36 4.85 -23.04
C ARG A 97 2.01 4.59 -22.40
N LEU A 98 0.99 4.31 -23.21
CA LEU A 98 -0.37 4.09 -22.72
C LEU A 98 -0.48 2.76 -21.95
N MET A 99 0.22 1.73 -22.40
CA MET A 99 0.38 0.47 -21.68
C MET A 99 1.06 0.68 -20.33
N GLU A 100 2.17 1.43 -20.29
CA GLU A 100 2.92 1.72 -19.07
C GLU A 100 2.09 2.54 -18.07
N LEU A 101 1.37 3.56 -18.56
CA LEU A 101 0.47 4.35 -17.74
C LEU A 101 -0.65 3.48 -17.14
N GLY A 102 -1.25 2.59 -17.94
CA GLY A 102 -2.27 1.66 -17.47
C GLY A 102 -1.73 0.67 -16.43
N ARG A 103 -0.52 0.13 -16.66
CA ARG A 103 0.21 -0.71 -15.71
C ARG A 103 0.39 0.02 -14.39
N ARG A 104 1.01 1.21 -14.42
CA ARG A 104 1.27 2.04 -13.25
C ARG A 104 0.00 2.43 -12.49
N THR A 105 -1.08 2.71 -13.21
CA THR A 105 -2.39 3.01 -12.61
C THR A 105 -2.91 1.85 -11.78
N ILE A 106 -2.81 0.61 -12.29
CA ILE A 106 -3.19 -0.59 -11.55
C ILE A 106 -2.28 -0.80 -10.34
N GLU A 107 -0.96 -0.62 -10.50
CA GLU A 107 -0.01 -0.75 -9.38
C GLU A 107 -0.36 0.21 -8.24
N ILE A 108 -0.57 1.49 -8.54
CA ILE A 108 -0.92 2.50 -7.55
C ILE A 108 -2.24 2.16 -6.86
N PHE A 109 -3.26 1.73 -7.62
CA PHE A 109 -4.55 1.35 -7.06
C PHE A 109 -4.43 0.18 -6.07
N VAL A 110 -3.71 -0.87 -6.46
CA VAL A 110 -3.50 -2.05 -5.62
C VAL A 110 -2.67 -1.70 -4.38
N LEU A 111 -1.59 -0.93 -4.55
CA LEU A 111 -0.76 -0.47 -3.44
C LEU A 111 -1.58 0.35 -2.44
N ALA A 112 -2.36 1.32 -2.92
CA ALA A 112 -3.25 2.11 -2.07
C ALA A 112 -4.24 1.22 -1.30
N HIS A 113 -4.81 0.19 -1.94
CA HIS A 113 -5.70 -0.76 -1.29
C HIS A 113 -5.00 -1.57 -0.19
N ILE A 114 -3.80 -2.10 -0.45
CA ILE A 114 -3.02 -2.87 0.53
C ILE A 114 -2.60 -1.98 1.71
N PHE A 115 -2.05 -0.81 1.43
CA PHE A 115 -1.57 0.12 2.46
C PHE A 115 -2.69 0.65 3.35
N SER A 116 -3.87 0.94 2.78
CA SER A 116 -5.03 1.37 3.58
C SER A 116 -5.42 0.30 4.62
N ARG A 117 -5.34 -0.99 4.28
CA ARG A 117 -5.63 -2.07 5.23
C ARG A 117 -4.58 -2.17 6.32
N ILE A 118 -3.30 -2.04 5.97
CA ILE A 118 -2.19 -2.05 6.93
C ILE A 118 -2.33 -0.88 7.92
N GLU A 119 -2.64 0.31 7.42
CA GLU A 119 -2.83 1.51 8.24
C GLU A 119 -3.96 1.34 9.26
N VAL A 120 -5.12 0.83 8.82
CA VAL A 120 -6.26 0.56 9.72
C VAL A 120 -5.87 -0.46 10.79
N SER A 121 -5.26 -1.59 10.41
CA SER A 121 -4.84 -2.61 11.39
C SER A 121 -3.78 -2.08 12.36
N TYR A 122 -2.90 -1.17 11.94
CA TYR A 122 -1.95 -0.53 12.82
C TYR A 122 -2.64 0.38 13.85
N GLN A 123 -3.59 1.21 13.42
CA GLN A 123 -4.36 2.07 14.32
C GLN A 123 -5.16 1.24 15.34
N GLU A 124 -5.77 0.14 14.90
CA GLU A 124 -6.48 -0.80 15.77
C GLU A 124 -5.55 -1.43 16.80
N ALA A 125 -4.37 -1.90 16.40
CA ALA A 125 -3.39 -2.49 17.32
C ALA A 125 -2.91 -1.47 18.38
N VAL A 126 -2.71 -0.21 17.99
CA VAL A 126 -2.35 0.88 18.92
C VAL A 126 -3.50 1.14 19.91
N ALA A 127 -4.73 1.20 19.42
CA ALA A 127 -5.91 1.42 20.26
C ALA A 127 -6.12 0.27 21.27
N LEU A 128 -5.98 -0.98 20.81
CA LEU A 128 -6.08 -2.17 21.66
C LEU A 128 -5.03 -2.17 22.75
N LYS A 129 -3.77 -1.89 22.42
CA LYS A 129 -2.68 -1.83 23.41
C LYS A 129 -2.96 -0.80 24.50
N ARG A 130 -3.51 0.37 24.13
CA ARG A 130 -3.91 1.41 25.08
C ARG A 130 -5.08 0.96 25.96
N GLN A 131 -6.07 0.27 25.38
CA GLN A 131 -7.21 -0.25 26.12
C GLN A 131 -6.78 -1.32 27.14
N GLU A 132 -5.88 -2.23 26.78
CA GLU A 132 -5.32 -3.23 27.69
C GLU A 132 -4.58 -2.62 28.88
N GLU A 133 -3.89 -1.49 28.67
CA GLU A 133 -3.21 -0.76 29.74
C GLU A 133 -4.22 -0.14 30.73
N LEU A 134 -5.28 0.48 30.21
CA LEU A 134 -6.36 1.05 31.02
C LEU A 134 -7.08 -0.01 31.86
N ILE A 135 -7.39 -1.17 31.26
CA ILE A 135 -8.01 -2.30 31.98
C ILE A 135 -7.11 -2.76 33.12
N ARG A 136 -5.79 -2.89 32.87
CA ARG A 136 -4.84 -3.31 33.90
C ARG A 136 -4.78 -2.33 35.07
N GLU A 137 -4.82 -1.03 34.81
CA GLU A 137 -4.86 0.01 35.84
C GLU A 137 -6.16 -0.05 36.64
N GLU A 138 -7.30 -0.19 35.96
CA GLU A 138 -8.63 -0.31 36.59
C GLU A 138 -8.73 -1.56 37.47
N GLU A 139 -8.24 -2.71 36.99
CA GLU A 139 -8.20 -3.95 37.76
C GLU A 139 -7.33 -3.82 39.01
N ALA A 140 -6.16 -3.18 38.91
CA ALA A 140 -5.28 -2.95 40.06
C ALA A 140 -5.94 -2.01 41.09
N ALA A 141 -6.57 -0.92 40.64
CA ALA A 141 -7.30 -0.01 41.51
C ALA A 141 -8.50 -0.70 42.17
N GLY A 142 -9.25 -1.51 41.42
CA GLY A 142 -10.38 -2.29 41.92
C GLY A 142 -9.97 -3.32 42.98
N GLN A 143 -8.83 -3.98 42.80
CA GLN A 143 -8.26 -4.89 43.82
C GLN A 143 -7.94 -4.16 45.12
N VAL A 144 -7.28 -3.00 45.04
CA VAL A 144 -6.95 -2.18 46.22
C VAL A 144 -8.22 -1.70 46.93
N GLU A 145 -9.22 -1.25 46.18
CA GLU A 145 -10.50 -0.82 46.74
C GLU A 145 -11.22 -1.97 47.45
N HIS A 146 -11.26 -3.15 46.83
CA HIS A 146 -11.88 -4.34 47.40
C HIS A 146 -11.17 -4.78 48.69
N GLU A 147 -9.84 -4.75 48.74
CA GLU A 147 -9.06 -5.07 49.93
C GLU A 147 -9.35 -4.07 51.08
N LEU A 148 -9.39 -2.77 50.78
CA LEU A 148 -9.73 -1.73 51.75
C LEU A 148 -11.15 -1.90 52.31
N LYS A 149 -12.13 -2.18 51.45
CA LYS A 149 -13.52 -2.45 51.86
C LYS A 149 -13.59 -3.70 52.76
N SER A 150 -12.88 -4.77 52.40
CA SER A 150 -12.81 -5.99 53.21
C SER A 150 -12.24 -5.71 54.60
N LYS A 151 -11.10 -5.01 54.69
CA LYS A 151 -10.48 -4.59 55.96
C LYS A 151 -11.42 -3.75 56.83
N ARG A 152 -12.12 -2.77 56.25
CA ARG A 152 -13.11 -1.95 56.96
C ARG A 152 -14.26 -2.81 57.50
N SER A 153 -14.79 -3.73 56.69
CA SER A 153 -15.89 -4.62 57.09
C SER A 153 -15.49 -5.56 58.22
N ALA A 154 -14.27 -6.10 58.21
CA ALA A 154 -13.74 -6.95 59.25
C ALA A 154 -13.58 -6.19 60.58
N ALA A 155 -13.01 -4.99 60.52
CA ALA A 155 -12.84 -4.13 61.69
C ALA A 155 -14.19 -3.73 62.32
N GLU A 156 -15.22 -3.48 61.51
CA GLU A 156 -16.56 -3.18 62.03
C GLU A 156 -17.21 -4.39 62.72
N LYS A 157 -17.08 -5.58 62.13
CA LYS A 157 -17.56 -6.84 62.74
C LYS A 157 -16.87 -7.11 64.07
N GLU A 158 -15.56 -6.90 64.16
CA GLU A 158 -14.80 -7.07 65.40
C GLU A 158 -15.25 -6.07 66.49
N LYS A 159 -15.44 -4.79 66.14
CA LYS A 159 -15.96 -3.77 67.07
C LYS A 159 -17.35 -4.12 67.59
N ARG A 160 -18.25 -4.65 66.74
CA ARG A 160 -19.58 -5.11 67.15
C ARG A 160 -19.50 -6.34 68.07
N ALA A 161 -18.58 -7.28 67.82
CA ALA A 161 -18.40 -8.45 68.67
C ALA A 161 -17.90 -8.10 70.08
N LYS A 162 -16.91 -7.20 70.18
CA LYS A 162 -16.37 -6.73 71.49
C LYS A 162 -17.44 -6.03 72.34
N LYS A 163 -18.31 -5.22 71.72
CA LYS A 163 -19.43 -4.58 72.45
C LYS A 163 -20.45 -5.59 73.01
N LYS A 164 -20.63 -6.75 72.37
CA LYS A 164 -21.54 -7.80 72.87
C LYS A 164 -20.95 -8.59 74.04
N GLN A 165 -19.63 -8.70 74.17
CA GLN A 165 -18.98 -9.40 75.29
C GLN A 165 -18.93 -8.58 76.59
N VAL A 166 -18.97 -7.25 76.51
CA VAL A 166 -18.89 -6.36 77.69
C VAL A 166 -20.27 -6.06 78.31
N GLY A 167 -21.35 -6.47 77.65
CA GLY A 167 -22.73 -6.23 78.09
C GLY A 167 -23.42 -7.40 78.81
N PHE A 168 -22.66 -8.41 79.24
CA PHE A 168 -23.15 -9.51 80.08
C PHE A 168 -22.58 -9.40 81.50
#